data_AF-A0A9P6J8M7-F1
#
_entry.id   AF-A0A9P6J8M7-F1
#
_cell.length_a   1.000
_cell.length_b   1.000
_cell.length_c   1.000
_cell.angle_alpha   90.00
_cell.angle_beta   90.00
_cell.angle_gamma   90.00
#
_symmetry.space_group_name_H-M   'P 1'
#
loop_
_entity.id
_entity.type
_entity.pdbx_description
1 polymer ?
#
loop_
_entity_poly.entity_id
_entity_poly.type
_entity_poly.pdbx_seq_one_letter_code
_entity_poly.pdbx_strand_id
1 'polypeptide(L)'
;MPVDAALESMLPYIDVADLQELPLALLGRFPEKMTKDIINKIGANEDLFKNAPKEVKRRIWLSNPSKFRRDIVPIVKAYSSDPDIIRLAKEMSIEHPAKVITQRRSHPSIKQLLEVVGGKIELYDYIGSHLRSLFIQTNEAIYCTLRFDLLMAMHEADLGSITKVDPCHELVWNLDACNRTLSMDDRRVENIRKFFDRVNRDDPVHGDIAMILNDPFTSNMIASRLLVLLNEATQSGRVAHSDSTLVWTATMLHLGSHARKIVQQQRFRIPKVEASVLEKFMTTMTNCILDDTLGMLKQDMDENVEYEEVKFTEENLAALDDSEVARKLLCHYILDKLSSLDIHALTRTLPTILASLQRNSPYDYLSPTVDTLHVCYQSFFHSFLGMLLRQTQLSRFLQLRKWQNIIMNEFLLPAAAIDSSVHEQTIEFLLEAFRLVASSGRAGSLGDVFLGLGRWIETLFVNRPVASISEEKNSELREMYAKIVAEAAMLSGGRYKMKPEDIPNVLAYVQSVWERQESKMDTSA
;
A
#
# COMPACT_ATOMS: atom_id res chain seq x y z
N MET A 1 56.86 -6.80 0.11
CA MET A 1 56.96 -5.41 -0.36
C MET A 1 56.00 -4.56 0.46
N PRO A 2 56.35 -3.35 0.91
CA PRO A 2 55.41 -2.44 1.57
C PRO A 2 54.21 -2.19 0.66
N VAL A 3 52.99 -2.15 1.23
CA VAL A 3 51.74 -1.94 0.47
C VAL A 3 51.80 -0.62 -0.33
N ASP A 4 52.37 0.42 0.28
CA ASP A 4 52.50 1.74 -0.36
C ASP A 4 53.38 1.68 -1.62
N ALA A 5 54.53 0.98 -1.55
CA ALA A 5 55.40 0.77 -2.71
C ALA A 5 54.73 -0.09 -3.80
N ALA A 6 53.89 -1.06 -3.41
CA ALA A 6 53.11 -1.85 -4.37
C ALA A 6 52.06 -1.01 -5.07
N LEU A 7 51.34 -0.18 -4.32
CA LEU A 7 50.33 0.70 -4.87
C LEU A 7 50.94 1.74 -5.82
N GLU A 8 52.04 2.38 -5.43
CA GLU A 8 52.77 3.34 -6.29
C GLU A 8 53.21 2.71 -7.62
N SER A 9 53.69 1.46 -7.58
CA SER A 9 54.11 0.74 -8.80
C SER A 9 52.94 0.34 -9.71
N MET A 10 51.75 0.10 -9.15
CA MET A 10 50.58 -0.42 -9.88
C MET A 10 49.60 0.65 -10.35
N LEU A 11 49.51 1.78 -9.64
CA LEU A 11 48.60 2.89 -9.96
C LEU A 11 48.72 3.43 -11.40
N PRO A 12 49.91 3.49 -12.04
CA PRO A 12 50.02 3.91 -13.44
C PRO A 12 49.21 3.05 -14.42
N TYR A 13 48.94 1.79 -14.07
CA TYR A 13 48.22 0.84 -14.92
C TYR A 13 46.70 0.85 -14.69
N ILE A 14 46.18 1.70 -13.80
CA ILE A 14 44.75 1.73 -13.47
C ILE A 14 43.86 2.12 -14.65
N ASP A 15 44.40 2.87 -15.63
CA ASP A 15 43.67 3.27 -16.84
C ASP A 15 43.79 2.24 -17.98
N VAL A 16 44.58 1.18 -17.79
CA VAL A 16 44.79 0.12 -18.79
C VAL A 16 43.78 -0.99 -18.52
N ALA A 17 42.80 -1.15 -19.40
CA ALA A 17 41.65 -2.03 -19.19
C ALA A 17 42.02 -3.48 -18.81
N ASP A 18 43.09 -4.03 -19.41
CA ASP A 18 43.57 -5.40 -19.15
C ASP A 18 44.36 -5.54 -17.83
N LEU A 19 44.82 -4.43 -17.24
CA LEU A 19 45.67 -4.43 -16.05
C LEU A 19 45.03 -3.76 -14.84
N GLN A 20 43.89 -3.08 -15.02
CA GLN A 20 43.21 -2.31 -13.97
C GLN A 20 42.71 -3.17 -12.79
N GLU A 21 42.51 -4.48 -12.98
CA GLU A 21 42.04 -5.38 -11.93
C GLU A 21 42.99 -5.43 -10.73
N LEU A 22 44.31 -5.45 -10.97
CA LEU A 22 45.34 -5.53 -9.94
C LEU A 22 45.39 -4.30 -9.02
N PRO A 23 45.52 -3.05 -9.52
CA PRO A 23 45.49 -1.87 -8.68
C PRO A 23 44.13 -1.70 -7.99
N LEU A 24 43.02 -2.04 -8.65
CA LEU A 24 41.69 -1.97 -8.04
C LEU A 24 41.52 -2.98 -6.89
N ALA A 25 41.97 -4.22 -7.07
CA ALA A 25 41.93 -5.24 -6.02
C ALA A 25 42.78 -4.84 -4.81
N LEU A 26 43.97 -4.26 -5.04
CA LEU A 26 44.83 -3.75 -3.98
C LEU A 26 44.17 -2.60 -3.22
N LEU A 27 43.58 -1.63 -3.94
CA LEU A 27 42.80 -0.54 -3.34
C LEU A 27 41.56 -1.04 -2.59
N GLY A 28 40.92 -2.11 -3.06
CA GLY A 28 39.79 -2.74 -2.39
C GLY A 28 40.17 -3.38 -1.04
N ARG A 29 41.40 -3.89 -0.92
CA ARG A 29 41.93 -4.43 0.34
C ARG A 29 42.38 -3.35 1.32
N PHE A 30 42.83 -2.20 0.80
CA PHE A 30 43.37 -1.08 1.58
C PHE A 30 42.70 0.26 1.19
N PRO A 31 41.37 0.40 1.37
CA PRO A 31 40.63 1.58 0.94
C PRO A 31 41.06 2.87 1.65
N GLU A 32 41.64 2.78 2.84
CA GLU A 32 42.20 3.89 3.61
C GLU A 32 43.40 4.56 2.93
N LYS A 33 44.08 3.83 2.02
CA LYS A 33 45.25 4.33 1.27
C LYS A 33 44.86 5.16 0.05
N MET A 34 43.58 5.26 -0.28
CA MET A 34 43.10 6.07 -1.39
C MET A 34 43.24 7.57 -1.08
N THR A 35 44.14 8.24 -1.81
CA THR A 35 44.26 9.70 -1.80
C THR A 35 43.08 10.37 -2.52
N LYS A 36 42.90 11.68 -2.29
CA LYS A 36 41.84 12.46 -2.97
C LYS A 36 41.95 12.39 -4.50
N ASP A 37 43.16 12.38 -5.03
CA ASP A 37 43.39 12.31 -6.48
C ASP A 37 42.96 10.96 -7.06
N ILE A 38 43.26 9.85 -6.36
CA ILE A 38 42.82 8.50 -6.75
C ILE A 38 41.29 8.41 -6.71
N ILE A 39 40.67 8.95 -5.65
CA ILE A 39 39.21 8.97 -5.48
C ILE A 39 38.55 9.75 -6.62
N ASN A 40 39.07 10.94 -6.94
CA ASN A 40 38.54 11.77 -8.02
C ASN A 40 38.72 11.10 -9.39
N LYS A 41 39.89 10.50 -9.62
CA LYS A 41 40.21 9.80 -10.86
C LYS A 41 39.25 8.63 -11.12
N ILE A 42 39.09 7.74 -10.15
CA ILE A 42 38.17 6.59 -10.28
C ILE A 42 36.72 7.07 -10.32
N GLY A 43 36.35 8.05 -9.48
CA GLY A 43 34.98 8.55 -9.39
C GLY A 43 34.51 9.33 -10.62
N ALA A 44 35.42 9.87 -11.43
CA ALA A 44 35.11 10.59 -12.68
C ALA A 44 34.98 9.65 -13.89
N ASN A 45 35.55 8.45 -13.84
CA ASN A 45 35.47 7.47 -14.91
C ASN A 45 34.44 6.39 -14.57
N GLU A 46 33.29 6.40 -15.25
CA GLU A 46 32.18 5.48 -14.94
C GLU A 46 32.51 4.00 -15.23
N ASP A 47 33.33 3.70 -16.24
CA ASP A 47 33.73 2.32 -16.54
C ASP A 47 34.68 1.78 -15.46
N LEU A 48 35.65 2.59 -15.05
CA LEU A 48 36.58 2.24 -13.97
C LEU A 48 35.83 2.10 -12.64
N PHE A 49 34.90 3.02 -12.37
CA PHE A 49 34.04 2.95 -11.20
C PHE A 49 33.18 1.68 -11.21
N LYS A 50 32.56 1.31 -12.34
CA LYS A 50 31.73 0.11 -12.48
C LYS A 50 32.50 -1.16 -12.16
N ASN A 51 33.76 -1.25 -12.60
CA ASN A 51 34.65 -2.39 -12.37
C ASN A 51 35.31 -2.39 -10.98
N ALA A 52 35.25 -1.27 -10.24
CA ALA A 52 35.88 -1.16 -8.94
C ALA A 52 35.24 -2.09 -7.88
N PRO A 53 36.05 -2.66 -6.96
CA PRO A 53 35.57 -3.39 -5.80
C PRO A 53 34.63 -2.56 -4.92
N LYS A 54 33.75 -3.24 -4.17
CA LYS A 54 32.72 -2.59 -3.33
C LYS A 54 33.32 -1.60 -2.32
N GLU A 55 34.44 -1.93 -1.68
CA GLU A 55 35.11 -1.03 -0.72
C GLU A 55 35.64 0.25 -1.39
N VAL A 56 36.17 0.15 -2.62
CA VAL A 56 36.62 1.31 -3.40
C VAL A 56 35.42 2.20 -3.73
N LYS A 57 34.31 1.61 -4.20
CA LYS A 57 33.07 2.35 -4.48
C LYS A 57 32.55 3.08 -3.25
N ARG A 58 32.51 2.41 -2.09
CA ARG A 58 32.10 3.03 -0.81
C ARG A 58 33.00 4.18 -0.42
N ARG A 59 34.31 4.05 -0.58
CA ARG A 59 35.26 5.14 -0.29
C ARG A 59 35.01 6.37 -1.18
N ILE A 60 34.71 6.15 -2.46
CA ILE A 60 34.35 7.21 -3.40
C ILE A 60 33.03 7.86 -3.01
N TRP A 61 31.99 7.08 -2.72
CA TRP A 61 30.69 7.60 -2.29
C TRP A 61 30.76 8.42 -1.00
N LEU A 62 31.51 7.96 -0.01
CA LEU A 62 31.76 8.70 1.24
C LEU A 62 32.46 10.06 0.99
N SER A 63 33.28 10.14 -0.05
CA SER A 63 34.01 11.37 -0.42
C SER A 63 33.23 12.26 -1.38
N ASN A 64 32.20 11.71 -2.05
CA ASN A 64 31.38 12.41 -3.03
C ASN A 64 29.88 12.06 -2.84
N PRO A 65 29.19 12.72 -1.89
CA PRO A 65 27.77 12.50 -1.62
C PRO A 65 26.87 12.78 -2.83
N SER A 66 27.28 13.68 -3.74
CA SER A 66 26.53 13.96 -4.96
C SER A 66 26.56 12.78 -5.93
N LYS A 67 27.71 12.12 -6.13
CA LYS A 67 27.77 10.87 -6.92
C LYS A 67 26.96 9.77 -6.25
N PHE A 68 27.10 9.61 -4.93
CA PHE A 68 26.29 8.64 -4.19
C PHE A 68 24.79 8.83 -4.45
N ARG A 69 24.29 10.07 -4.31
CA ARG A 69 22.89 10.40 -4.59
C ARG A 69 22.48 10.02 -6.02
N ARG A 70 23.30 10.33 -7.03
CA ARG A 70 23.02 9.97 -8.43
C ARG A 70 22.92 8.46 -8.61
N ASP A 71 23.76 7.69 -7.94
CA ASP A 71 23.83 6.24 -8.10
C ASP A 71 22.68 5.52 -7.35
N ILE A 72 22.20 6.06 -6.21
CA ILE A 72 21.09 5.45 -5.45
C ILE A 72 19.69 5.79 -6.00
N VAL A 73 19.52 6.94 -6.65
CA VAL A 73 18.21 7.40 -7.14
C VAL A 73 17.55 6.37 -8.08
N PRO A 74 18.26 5.78 -9.07
CA PRO A 74 17.69 4.72 -9.91
C PRO A 74 17.24 3.50 -9.12
N ILE A 75 17.98 3.11 -8.08
CA ILE A 75 17.69 1.93 -7.24
C ILE A 75 16.41 2.16 -6.43
N VAL A 76 16.29 3.34 -5.81
CA VAL A 76 15.10 3.74 -5.05
C VAL A 76 13.90 3.87 -5.99
N LYS A 77 14.06 4.51 -7.15
CA LYS A 77 13.00 4.66 -8.15
C LYS A 77 12.50 3.30 -8.63
N ALA A 78 13.39 2.36 -8.91
CA ALA A 78 13.02 1.01 -9.32
C ALA A 78 12.14 0.30 -8.28
N TYR A 79 12.36 0.53 -6.98
CA TYR A 79 11.50 -0.02 -5.92
C TYR A 79 10.16 0.72 -5.84
N SER A 80 10.17 2.06 -5.86
CA SER A 80 8.95 2.86 -5.66
C SER A 80 8.00 2.83 -6.85
N SER A 81 8.51 2.59 -8.06
CA SER A 81 7.69 2.47 -9.28
C SER A 81 7.35 1.02 -9.66
N ASP A 82 7.73 0.04 -8.85
CA ASP A 82 7.43 -1.37 -9.14
C ASP A 82 5.93 -1.65 -8.92
N PRO A 83 5.19 -2.09 -9.96
CA PRO A 83 3.74 -2.31 -9.84
C PRO A 83 3.35 -3.35 -8.80
N ASP A 84 4.16 -4.40 -8.61
CA ASP A 84 3.88 -5.43 -7.60
C ASP A 84 4.07 -4.89 -6.20
N ILE A 85 5.13 -4.12 -5.95
CA ILE A 85 5.35 -3.47 -4.64
C ILE A 85 4.22 -2.48 -4.35
N ILE A 86 3.83 -1.65 -5.33
CA ILE A 86 2.71 -0.71 -5.20
C ILE A 86 1.41 -1.46 -4.88
N ARG A 87 1.14 -2.56 -5.58
CA ARG A 87 -0.04 -3.40 -5.34
C ARG A 87 -0.04 -3.98 -3.93
N LEU A 88 1.08 -4.54 -3.48
CA LEU A 88 1.22 -5.08 -2.12
C LEU A 88 1.03 -3.99 -1.05
N ALA A 89 1.43 -2.75 -1.32
CA ALA A 89 1.25 -1.62 -0.40
C ALA A 89 -0.22 -1.19 -0.25
N LYS A 90 -1.08 -1.46 -1.24
CA LYS A 90 -2.52 -1.17 -1.19
C LYS A 90 -3.34 -2.22 -0.45
N GLU A 91 -2.77 -3.38 -0.17
CA GLU A 91 -3.50 -4.48 0.48
C GLU A 91 -3.70 -4.22 1.98
N MET A 92 -4.95 -4.12 2.40
CA MET A 92 -5.37 -3.92 3.79
C MET A 92 -5.66 -5.26 4.49
N SER A 93 -6.02 -6.31 3.74
CA SER A 93 -6.42 -7.61 4.31
C SER A 93 -5.59 -8.78 3.75
N ILE A 94 -4.45 -9.04 4.38
CA ILE A 94 -3.48 -10.02 3.90
C ILE A 94 -3.72 -11.41 4.51
N GLU A 95 -4.00 -12.41 3.67
CA GLU A 95 -4.14 -13.81 4.11
C GLU A 95 -2.80 -14.47 4.47
N HIS A 96 -1.74 -14.11 3.74
CA HIS A 96 -0.42 -14.75 3.85
C HIS A 96 0.68 -13.72 4.16
N PRO A 97 0.71 -13.15 5.37
CA PRO A 97 1.59 -12.05 5.75
C PRO A 97 3.07 -12.35 5.51
N ALA A 98 3.54 -13.54 5.89
CA ALA A 98 4.94 -13.95 5.69
C ALA A 98 5.35 -13.98 4.21
N LYS A 99 4.44 -14.38 3.30
CA LYS A 99 4.69 -14.40 1.85
C LYS A 99 4.86 -12.99 1.31
N VAL A 100 3.98 -12.07 1.73
CA VAL A 100 4.06 -10.65 1.33
C VAL A 100 5.37 -10.03 1.80
N ILE A 101 5.75 -10.19 3.06
CA ILE A 101 7.02 -9.67 3.60
C ILE A 101 8.20 -10.21 2.79
N THR A 102 8.22 -11.51 2.52
CA THR A 102 9.29 -12.16 1.76
C THR A 102 9.36 -11.59 0.35
N GLN A 103 8.22 -11.42 -0.32
CA GLN A 103 8.16 -10.84 -1.67
C GLN A 103 8.76 -9.42 -1.69
N ARG A 104 8.35 -8.54 -0.77
CA ARG A 104 8.89 -7.16 -0.72
C ARG A 104 10.40 -7.14 -0.46
N ARG A 105 10.89 -7.94 0.49
CA ARG A 105 12.33 -7.98 0.84
C ARG A 105 13.20 -8.65 -0.21
N SER A 106 12.63 -9.54 -1.01
CA SER A 106 13.33 -10.18 -2.13
C SER A 106 13.56 -9.24 -3.32
N HIS A 107 12.98 -8.03 -3.30
CA HIS A 107 13.11 -7.08 -4.39
C HIS A 107 14.59 -6.70 -4.65
N PRO A 108 15.05 -6.68 -5.92
CA PRO A 108 16.46 -6.43 -6.25
C PRO A 108 17.03 -5.14 -5.66
N SER A 109 16.23 -4.07 -5.58
CA SER A 109 16.66 -2.80 -4.97
C SER A 109 17.09 -2.93 -3.52
N ILE A 110 16.44 -3.78 -2.71
CA ILE A 110 16.82 -3.99 -1.31
C ILE A 110 18.22 -4.58 -1.23
N LYS A 111 18.47 -5.64 -2.02
CA LYS A 111 19.79 -6.27 -2.11
C LYS A 111 20.85 -5.29 -2.60
N GLN A 112 20.56 -4.49 -3.62
CA GLN A 112 21.50 -3.48 -4.13
C GLN A 112 21.84 -2.43 -3.08
N LEU A 113 20.84 -1.90 -2.35
CA LEU A 113 21.06 -0.92 -1.27
C LEU A 113 21.88 -1.54 -0.12
N LEU A 114 21.61 -2.79 0.24
CA LEU A 114 22.39 -3.55 1.22
C LEU A 114 23.87 -3.63 0.81
N GLU A 115 24.13 -3.97 -0.45
CA GLU A 115 25.49 -4.01 -1.00
C GLU A 115 26.17 -2.65 -1.05
N VAL A 116 25.41 -1.58 -1.36
CA VAL A 116 25.92 -0.21 -1.39
C VAL A 116 26.39 0.23 0.00
N VAL A 117 25.59 -0.02 1.04
CA VAL A 117 25.90 0.38 2.43
C VAL A 117 27.07 -0.43 3.00
N GLY A 118 27.01 -1.76 2.93
CA GLY A 118 28.06 -2.66 3.43
C GLY A 118 28.53 -2.40 4.86
N GLY A 119 27.64 -1.90 5.73
CA GLY A 119 27.94 -1.57 7.12
C GLY A 119 28.51 -0.16 7.37
N LYS A 120 28.66 0.71 6.36
CA LYS A 120 29.06 2.12 6.54
C LYS A 120 27.87 2.96 6.99
N ILE A 121 27.90 3.46 8.22
CA ILE A 121 26.81 4.20 8.87
C ILE A 121 26.46 5.46 8.07
N GLU A 122 27.46 6.18 7.57
CA GLU A 122 27.25 7.44 6.84
C GLU A 122 26.50 7.22 5.52
N LEU A 123 26.76 6.11 4.82
CA LEU A 123 26.04 5.76 3.59
C LEU A 123 24.59 5.35 3.89
N TYR A 124 24.36 4.66 5.02
CA TYR A 124 23.02 4.35 5.50
C TYR A 124 22.23 5.62 5.84
N ASP A 125 22.86 6.56 6.54
CA ASP A 125 22.26 7.86 6.89
C ASP A 125 21.93 8.71 5.66
N TYR A 126 22.76 8.65 4.62
CA TYR A 126 22.48 9.31 3.34
C TYR A 126 21.25 8.71 2.66
N ILE A 127 21.08 7.39 2.68
CA ILE A 127 19.86 6.74 2.15
C ILE A 127 18.65 7.17 2.99
N GLY A 128 18.72 7.07 4.32
CA GLY A 128 17.63 7.47 5.21
C GLY A 128 17.20 8.93 4.97
N SER A 129 18.16 9.84 4.86
CA SER A 129 17.91 11.26 4.57
C SER A 129 17.28 11.47 3.19
N HIS A 130 17.69 10.69 2.19
CA HIS A 130 17.09 10.73 0.87
C HIS A 130 15.64 10.22 0.87
N LEU A 131 15.36 9.11 1.56
CA LEU A 131 14.00 8.57 1.71
C LEU A 131 13.07 9.55 2.43
N ARG A 132 13.54 10.21 3.51
CA ARG A 132 12.78 11.29 4.17
C ARG A 132 12.45 12.43 3.22
N SER A 133 13.42 12.87 2.42
CA SER A 133 13.21 13.95 1.44
C SER A 133 12.16 13.55 0.40
N LEU A 134 12.20 12.33 -0.13
CA LEU A 134 11.23 11.85 -1.10
C LEU A 134 9.83 11.73 -0.47
N PHE A 135 9.74 11.18 0.74
CA PHE A 135 8.48 11.07 1.47
C PHE A 135 7.82 12.44 1.73
N ILE A 136 8.60 13.46 2.13
CA ILE A 136 8.07 14.82 2.29
C ILE A 136 7.54 15.38 0.95
N GLN A 137 8.24 15.12 -0.15
CA GLN A 137 7.90 15.64 -1.47
C GLN A 137 6.64 15.01 -2.05
N THR A 138 6.49 13.68 -1.95
CA THR A 138 5.40 12.95 -2.65
C THR A 138 4.27 12.50 -1.74
N ASN A 139 4.49 12.43 -0.41
CA ASN A 139 3.59 11.78 0.55
C ASN A 139 3.40 10.26 0.33
N GLU A 140 4.29 9.60 -0.41
CA GLU A 140 4.15 8.16 -0.68
C GLU A 140 4.72 7.31 0.47
N ALA A 141 3.85 6.51 1.09
CA ALA A 141 4.22 5.58 2.16
C ALA A 141 5.20 4.47 1.70
N ILE A 142 5.40 4.28 0.39
CA ILE A 142 6.35 3.31 -0.16
C ILE A 142 7.79 3.55 0.32
N TYR A 143 8.16 4.81 0.58
CA TYR A 143 9.47 5.14 1.14
C TYR A 143 9.59 4.75 2.61
N CYS A 144 8.47 4.72 3.33
CA CYS A 144 8.39 4.17 4.68
C CYS A 144 8.58 2.64 4.67
N THR A 145 7.93 1.95 3.73
CA THR A 145 8.15 0.51 3.50
C THR A 145 9.60 0.19 3.15
N LEU A 146 10.20 0.96 2.23
CA LEU A 146 11.61 0.77 1.87
C LEU A 146 12.55 0.99 3.08
N ARG A 147 12.27 1.99 3.92
CA ARG A 147 13.02 2.24 5.16
C ARG A 147 12.89 1.10 6.16
N PHE A 148 11.70 0.50 6.28
CA PHE A 148 11.43 -0.66 7.13
C PHE A 148 12.19 -1.89 6.62
N ASP A 149 11.97 -2.26 5.37
CA ASP A 149 12.51 -3.49 4.77
C ASP A 149 14.02 -3.42 4.63
N LEU A 150 14.60 -2.25 4.34
CA LEU A 150 16.06 -2.09 4.32
C LEU A 150 16.68 -2.34 5.70
N LEU A 151 16.09 -1.82 6.77
CA LEU A 151 16.63 -2.05 8.12
C LEU A 151 16.50 -3.53 8.54
N MET A 152 15.39 -4.19 8.19
CA MET A 152 15.27 -5.63 8.42
C MET A 152 16.23 -6.45 7.56
N ALA A 153 16.48 -6.06 6.32
CA ALA A 153 17.49 -6.72 5.48
C ALA A 153 18.90 -6.56 6.06
N MET A 154 19.23 -5.41 6.67
CA MET A 154 20.50 -5.20 7.37
C MET A 154 20.62 -6.09 8.61
N HIS A 155 19.53 -6.27 9.35
CA HIS A 155 19.46 -7.21 10.47
C HIS A 155 19.66 -8.66 10.02
N GLU A 156 18.96 -9.10 8.98
CA GLU A 156 19.06 -10.45 8.41
C GLU A 156 20.46 -10.73 7.81
N ALA A 157 21.18 -9.68 7.40
CA ALA A 157 22.56 -9.76 6.90
C ALA A 157 23.64 -9.61 8.00
N ASP A 158 23.27 -9.62 9.28
CA ASP A 158 24.16 -9.46 10.43
C ASP A 158 25.03 -8.18 10.41
N LEU A 159 24.50 -7.09 9.83
CA LEU A 159 25.18 -5.79 9.80
C LEU A 159 25.03 -5.03 11.13
N GLY A 160 25.64 -5.58 12.17
CA GLY A 160 25.63 -5.06 13.53
C GLY A 160 26.15 -3.63 13.70
N SER A 161 26.94 -3.12 12.74
CA SER A 161 27.39 -1.72 12.75
C SER A 161 26.24 -0.73 12.50
N ILE A 162 25.20 -1.14 11.78
CA ILE A 162 24.01 -0.33 11.53
C ILE A 162 22.95 -0.60 12.61
N THR A 163 22.59 -1.86 12.83
CA THR A 163 21.44 -2.23 13.67
C THR A 163 21.61 -1.87 15.13
N LYS A 164 22.84 -1.81 15.66
CA LYS A 164 23.12 -1.37 17.03
C LYS A 164 23.01 0.13 17.24
N VAL A 165 23.12 0.92 16.17
CA VAL A 165 23.15 2.39 16.21
C VAL A 165 21.81 2.98 15.76
N ASP A 166 21.10 2.28 14.86
CA ASP A 166 19.80 2.74 14.39
C ASP A 166 18.77 2.78 15.54
N PRO A 167 18.20 3.96 15.84
CA PRO A 167 17.31 4.13 16.99
C PRO A 167 15.96 3.43 16.79
N CYS A 168 15.59 3.03 15.57
CA CYS A 168 14.34 2.35 15.28
C CYS A 168 14.49 0.83 15.13
N HIS A 169 15.70 0.27 15.29
CA HIS A 169 15.92 -1.18 15.11
C HIS A 169 15.08 -2.04 16.05
N GLU A 170 15.06 -1.73 17.36
CA GLU A 170 14.27 -2.46 18.34
C GLU A 170 12.77 -2.43 17.99
N LEU A 171 12.26 -1.25 17.59
CA LEU A 171 10.86 -1.09 17.18
C LEU A 171 10.55 -1.91 15.93
N VAL A 172 11.35 -1.76 14.87
CA VAL A 172 11.16 -2.45 13.58
C VAL A 172 11.22 -3.97 13.75
N TRP A 173 12.11 -4.47 14.61
CA TRP A 173 12.21 -5.90 14.89
C TRP A 173 10.97 -6.46 15.60
N ASN A 174 10.44 -5.74 16.59
CA ASN A 174 9.19 -6.12 17.26
C ASN A 174 8.01 -6.05 16.28
N LEU A 175 7.91 -4.99 15.49
CA LEU A 175 6.86 -4.83 14.48
C LEU A 175 6.95 -5.88 13.37
N ASP A 176 8.14 -6.30 12.95
CA ASP A 176 8.29 -7.38 11.96
C ASP A 176 7.66 -8.69 12.46
N ALA A 177 7.90 -9.01 13.74
CA ALA A 177 7.30 -10.17 14.36
C ALA A 177 5.76 -10.05 14.41
N CYS A 178 5.24 -8.86 14.74
CA CYS A 178 3.80 -8.57 14.71
C CYS A 178 3.20 -8.72 13.32
N ASN A 179 3.85 -8.13 12.32
CA ASN A 179 3.45 -8.14 10.91
C ASN A 179 3.40 -9.57 10.35
N ARG A 180 4.38 -10.42 10.69
CA ARG A 180 4.40 -11.84 10.26
C ARG A 180 3.23 -12.65 10.79
N THR A 181 2.71 -12.31 11.97
CA THR A 181 1.61 -13.05 12.62
C THR A 181 0.28 -12.32 12.59
N LEU A 182 0.24 -11.09 12.04
CA LEU A 182 -0.88 -10.15 12.15
C LEU A 182 -1.46 -10.06 13.57
N SER A 183 -0.57 -10.10 14.57
CA SER A 183 -0.95 -10.20 15.98
C SER A 183 0.04 -9.45 16.86
N MET A 184 -0.51 -8.62 17.75
CA MET A 184 0.21 -7.91 18.80
C MET A 184 -0.21 -8.47 20.16
N ASP A 185 0.48 -9.51 20.61
CA ASP A 185 0.33 -10.06 21.95
C ASP A 185 0.82 -9.06 23.03
N ASP A 186 0.37 -9.26 24.27
CA ASP A 186 0.65 -8.34 25.39
C ASP A 186 2.15 -8.14 25.63
N ARG A 187 2.97 -9.18 25.41
CA ARG A 187 4.43 -9.09 25.56
C ARG A 187 5.03 -8.17 24.51
N ARG A 188 4.60 -8.27 23.24
CA ARG A 188 5.06 -7.39 22.16
C ARG A 188 4.59 -5.96 22.36
N VAL A 189 3.34 -5.76 22.80
CA VAL A 189 2.82 -4.43 23.14
C VAL A 189 3.67 -3.80 24.26
N GLU A 190 3.98 -4.55 25.30
CA GLU A 190 4.80 -4.06 26.42
C GLU A 190 6.24 -3.73 25.98
N ASN A 191 6.85 -4.53 25.10
CA ASN A 191 8.17 -4.21 24.55
C ASN A 191 8.15 -2.92 23.73
N ILE A 192 7.13 -2.73 22.88
CA ILE A 192 6.97 -1.51 22.08
C ILE A 192 6.74 -0.32 23.01
N ARG A 193 5.90 -0.44 24.05
CA ARG A 193 5.71 0.64 25.04
C ARG A 193 6.99 1.02 25.74
N LYS A 194 7.76 0.04 26.25
CA LYS A 194 9.07 0.27 26.87
C LYS A 194 10.05 0.96 25.94
N PHE A 195 9.99 0.67 24.64
CA PHE A 195 10.77 1.39 23.65
C PHE A 195 10.36 2.88 23.61
N PHE A 196 9.08 3.19 23.52
CA PHE A 196 8.58 4.57 23.53
C PHE A 196 8.94 5.33 24.82
N ASP A 197 8.88 4.68 25.98
CA ASP A 197 9.21 5.30 27.28
C ASP A 197 10.68 5.75 27.37
N ARG A 198 11.57 5.17 26.56
CA ARG A 198 13.00 5.55 26.49
C ARG A 198 13.26 6.74 25.57
N VAL A 199 12.32 7.08 24.69
CA VAL A 199 12.50 8.17 23.71
C VAL A 199 12.08 9.47 24.36
N ASN A 200 13.00 10.44 24.40
CA ASN A 200 12.71 11.73 25.02
C ASN A 200 11.59 12.47 24.28
N ARG A 201 10.80 13.23 25.04
CA ARG A 201 9.81 14.14 24.45
C ARG A 201 10.51 15.12 23.50
N ASP A 202 9.95 15.29 22.30
CA ASP A 202 10.48 16.16 21.23
C ASP A 202 11.77 15.64 20.54
N ASP A 203 12.18 14.39 20.78
CA ASP A 203 13.35 13.78 20.12
C ASP A 203 13.11 13.55 18.60
N PRO A 204 14.04 13.96 17.70
CA PRO A 204 13.96 13.72 16.26
C PRO A 204 13.65 12.29 15.84
N VAL A 205 14.00 11.29 16.66
CA VAL A 205 13.68 9.87 16.45
C VAL A 205 12.18 9.65 16.25
N HIS A 206 11.30 10.49 16.81
CA HIS A 206 9.86 10.41 16.55
C HIS A 206 9.50 10.56 15.08
N GLY A 207 10.30 11.28 14.28
CA GLY A 207 10.09 11.37 12.84
C GLY A 207 10.33 10.03 12.14
N ASP A 208 11.42 9.34 12.48
CA ASP A 208 11.73 8.02 11.93
C ASP A 208 10.74 6.96 12.45
N ILE A 209 10.35 7.00 13.73
CA ILE A 209 9.30 6.15 14.30
C ILE A 209 7.98 6.34 13.55
N ALA A 210 7.56 7.59 13.33
CA ALA A 210 6.31 7.87 12.64
C ALA A 210 6.35 7.32 11.21
N MET A 211 7.47 7.47 10.50
CA MET A 211 7.64 6.84 9.19
C MET A 211 7.53 5.32 9.27
N ILE A 212 8.18 4.65 10.22
CA ILE A 212 8.06 3.20 10.41
C ILE A 212 6.60 2.77 10.64
N LEU A 213 5.85 3.51 11.46
CA LEU A 213 4.43 3.25 11.71
C LEU A 213 3.54 3.57 10.51
N ASN A 214 3.97 4.45 9.62
CA ASN A 214 3.28 4.80 8.38
C ASN A 214 3.52 3.78 7.23
N ASP A 215 4.37 2.77 7.43
CA ASP A 215 4.42 1.63 6.51
C ASP A 215 3.00 1.04 6.35
N PRO A 216 2.45 0.89 5.12
CA PRO A 216 1.07 0.47 4.92
C PRO A 216 0.77 -0.86 5.58
N PHE A 217 1.72 -1.80 5.57
CA PHE A 217 1.53 -3.11 6.17
C PHE A 217 1.43 -3.04 7.70
N THR A 218 2.35 -2.29 8.32
CA THR A 218 2.34 -2.01 9.76
C THR A 218 1.08 -1.26 10.20
N SER A 219 0.74 -0.16 9.52
CA SER A 219 -0.44 0.64 9.88
C SER A 219 -1.75 -0.14 9.74
N ASN A 220 -1.89 -1.00 8.71
CA ASN A 220 -3.05 -1.88 8.57
C ASN A 220 -3.09 -2.97 9.64
N MET A 221 -1.94 -3.53 10.03
CA MET A 221 -1.87 -4.46 11.15
C MET A 221 -2.28 -3.78 12.47
N ILE A 222 -1.90 -2.51 12.70
CA ILE A 222 -2.31 -1.75 13.90
C ILE A 222 -3.82 -1.48 13.86
N ALA A 223 -4.36 -1.09 12.70
CA ALA A 223 -5.79 -0.85 12.53
C ALA A 223 -6.63 -2.12 12.75
N SER A 224 -6.17 -3.26 12.22
CA SER A 224 -6.80 -4.56 12.48
C SER A 224 -6.79 -4.91 13.97
N ARG A 225 -5.65 -4.73 14.67
CA ARG A 225 -5.60 -4.93 16.12
C ARG A 225 -6.50 -3.96 16.89
N LEU A 226 -6.59 -2.70 16.46
CA LEU A 226 -7.47 -1.71 17.07
C LEU A 226 -8.94 -2.16 16.98
N LEU A 227 -9.36 -2.73 15.84
CA LEU A 227 -10.68 -3.32 15.70
C LEU A 227 -10.89 -4.52 16.65
N VAL A 228 -9.91 -5.40 16.78
CA VAL A 228 -9.99 -6.54 17.72
C VAL A 228 -10.12 -6.05 19.17
N LEU A 229 -9.32 -5.07 19.59
CA LEU A 229 -9.41 -4.47 20.93
C LEU A 229 -10.77 -3.82 21.17
N LEU A 230 -11.33 -3.16 20.15
CA LEU A 230 -12.66 -2.57 20.23
C LEU A 230 -13.72 -3.67 20.42
N ASN A 231 -13.65 -4.77 19.67
CA ASN A 231 -14.54 -5.92 19.86
C ASN A 231 -14.43 -6.52 21.27
N GLU A 232 -13.21 -6.75 21.77
CA GLU A 232 -12.96 -7.26 23.13
C GLU A 232 -13.51 -6.31 24.21
N ALA A 233 -13.38 -4.99 24.01
CA ALA A 233 -13.93 -3.98 24.91
C ALA A 233 -15.47 -4.02 24.91
N THR A 234 -16.11 -4.05 23.73
CA THR A 234 -17.57 -4.16 23.56
C THR A 234 -18.12 -5.39 24.29
N GLN A 235 -17.52 -6.56 24.04
CA GLN A 235 -17.95 -7.83 24.65
C GLN A 235 -17.81 -7.83 26.17
N SER A 236 -16.81 -7.12 26.70
CA SER A 236 -16.57 -6.99 28.14
C SER A 236 -17.35 -5.84 28.79
N GLY A 237 -18.18 -5.10 28.05
CA GLY A 237 -18.89 -3.92 28.53
C GLY A 237 -17.96 -2.75 28.92
N ARG A 238 -16.73 -2.72 28.40
CA ARG A 238 -15.75 -1.65 28.67
C ARG A 238 -15.94 -0.50 27.69
N VAL A 239 -15.79 0.72 28.20
CA VAL A 239 -15.92 1.94 27.39
C VAL A 239 -14.61 2.19 26.64
N ALA A 240 -14.68 2.28 25.31
CA ALA A 240 -13.49 2.32 24.43
C ALA A 240 -12.47 3.40 24.80
N HIS A 241 -12.90 4.64 25.02
CA HIS A 241 -12.00 5.76 25.37
C HIS A 241 -11.40 5.67 26.78
N SER A 242 -11.90 4.77 27.63
CA SER A 242 -11.33 4.49 28.96
C SER A 242 -10.28 3.38 28.93
N ASP A 243 -10.20 2.59 27.85
CA ASP A 243 -9.22 1.53 27.70
C ASP A 243 -7.87 2.09 27.23
N SER A 244 -6.90 2.10 28.14
CA SER A 244 -5.56 2.63 27.86
C SER A 244 -4.83 1.94 26.69
N THR A 245 -5.09 0.65 26.46
CA THR A 245 -4.47 -0.11 25.36
C THR A 245 -5.11 0.22 24.04
N LEU A 246 -6.42 0.38 24.01
CA LEU A 246 -7.15 0.84 22.83
C LEU A 246 -6.72 2.26 22.44
N VAL A 247 -6.71 3.20 23.39
CA VAL A 247 -6.28 4.58 23.17
C VAL A 247 -4.82 4.65 22.71
N TRP A 248 -3.93 3.86 23.32
CA TRP A 248 -2.53 3.80 22.91
C TRP A 248 -2.38 3.26 21.48
N THR A 249 -3.10 2.19 21.13
CA THR A 249 -3.06 1.59 19.78
C THR A 249 -3.57 2.59 18.73
N ALA A 250 -4.66 3.32 19.02
CA ALA A 250 -5.15 4.40 18.16
C ALA A 250 -4.12 5.54 18.02
N THR A 251 -3.41 5.87 19.11
CA THR A 251 -2.35 6.89 19.10
C THR A 251 -1.17 6.47 18.22
N MET A 252 -0.78 5.19 18.21
CA MET A 252 0.29 4.69 17.33
C MET A 252 -0.11 4.77 15.86
N LEU A 253 -1.36 4.40 15.53
CA LEU A 253 -1.88 4.54 14.17
C LEU A 253 -1.91 6.02 13.73
N HIS A 254 -2.35 6.91 14.62
CA HIS A 254 -2.40 8.35 14.38
C HIS A 254 -1.01 8.99 14.27
N LEU A 255 -0.03 8.50 15.03
CA LEU A 255 1.36 8.92 14.90
C LEU A 255 1.90 8.59 13.49
N GLY A 256 1.61 7.39 12.99
CA GLY A 256 1.95 6.98 11.62
C GLY A 256 1.33 7.92 10.57
N SER A 257 0.02 8.18 10.65
CA SER A 257 -0.66 9.07 9.69
C SER A 257 -0.13 10.50 9.68
N HIS A 258 0.51 10.94 10.78
CA HIS A 258 1.12 12.26 10.92
C HIS A 258 2.60 12.31 10.54
N ALA A 259 3.19 11.20 10.10
CA ALA A 259 4.63 11.09 9.83
C ALA A 259 5.15 12.21 8.93
N ARG A 260 4.48 12.48 7.81
CA ARG A 260 4.90 13.52 6.87
C ARG A 260 4.92 14.88 7.53
N LYS A 261 3.87 15.24 8.27
CA LYS A 261 3.75 16.53 8.97
C LYS A 261 4.83 16.68 10.04
N ILE A 262 5.09 15.63 10.82
CA ILE A 262 6.13 15.62 11.86
C ILE A 262 7.51 15.84 11.25
N VAL A 263 7.86 15.08 10.20
CA VAL A 263 9.16 15.17 9.54
C VAL A 263 9.32 16.49 8.80
N GLN A 264 8.28 16.99 8.13
CA GLN A 264 8.32 18.27 7.40
C GLN A 264 8.42 19.47 8.35
N GLN A 265 7.63 19.50 9.43
CA GLN A 265 7.58 20.63 10.35
C GLN A 265 8.67 20.58 11.43
N GLN A 266 9.40 19.45 11.53
CA GLN A 266 10.38 19.19 12.59
C GLN A 266 9.77 19.38 13.99
N ARG A 267 8.50 18.98 14.14
CA ARG A 267 7.73 19.02 15.39
C ARG A 267 7.52 17.59 15.88
N PHE A 268 8.50 17.10 16.63
CA PHE A 268 8.63 15.70 17.04
C PHE A 268 7.75 15.31 18.24
N ARG A 269 6.48 15.73 18.21
CA ARG A 269 5.49 15.42 19.24
C ARG A 269 4.56 14.33 18.77
N ILE A 270 4.29 13.38 19.65
CA ILE A 270 3.22 12.41 19.45
C ILE A 270 1.88 13.17 19.38
N PRO A 271 1.17 13.12 18.25
CA PRO A 271 -0.12 13.78 18.10
C PRO A 271 -1.18 13.06 18.93
N LYS A 272 -2.13 13.82 19.48
CA LYS A 272 -3.26 13.26 20.22
C LYS A 272 -4.40 12.94 19.27
N VAL A 273 -4.97 11.75 19.41
CA VAL A 273 -6.22 11.41 18.72
C VAL A 273 -7.35 12.31 19.23
N GLU A 274 -8.15 12.84 18.32
CA GLU A 274 -9.25 13.75 18.62
C GLU A 274 -10.37 13.04 19.41
N ALA A 275 -11.02 13.78 20.33
CA ALA A 275 -12.14 13.26 21.11
C ALA A 275 -13.33 12.86 20.22
N SER A 276 -13.53 13.52 19.07
CA SER A 276 -14.54 13.11 18.08
C SER A 276 -14.30 11.68 17.58
N VAL A 277 -13.06 11.23 17.51
CA VAL A 277 -12.72 9.85 17.12
C VAL A 277 -12.86 8.91 18.31
N LEU A 278 -12.21 9.22 19.44
CA LEU A 278 -12.17 8.32 20.61
C LEU A 278 -13.52 8.17 21.30
N GLU A 279 -14.29 9.24 21.45
CA GLU A 279 -15.53 9.23 22.23
C GLU A 279 -16.75 9.02 21.35
N LYS A 280 -16.82 9.67 20.18
CA LYS A 280 -18.02 9.63 19.35
C LYS A 280 -17.95 8.52 18.31
N PHE A 281 -16.92 8.54 17.46
CA PHE A 281 -16.77 7.56 16.38
C PHE A 281 -16.61 6.13 16.89
N MET A 282 -15.72 5.90 17.86
CA MET A 282 -15.55 4.56 18.43
C MET A 282 -16.80 4.07 19.17
N THR A 283 -17.62 4.96 19.74
CA THR A 283 -18.92 4.58 20.32
C THR A 283 -19.90 4.13 19.25
N THR A 284 -19.99 4.84 18.12
CA THR A 284 -20.79 4.38 16.96
C THR A 284 -20.32 3.00 16.48
N MET A 285 -19.00 2.78 16.38
CA MET A 285 -18.45 1.47 16.00
C MET A 285 -18.73 0.38 17.04
N THR A 286 -18.69 0.71 18.34
CA THR A 286 -19.06 -0.19 19.44
C THR A 286 -20.52 -0.64 19.29
N ASN A 287 -21.41 0.30 18.98
CA ASN A 287 -22.83 0.00 18.77
C ASN A 287 -23.03 -0.89 17.53
N CYS A 288 -22.32 -0.63 16.42
CA CYS A 288 -22.34 -1.52 15.25
C CYS A 288 -21.91 -2.96 15.61
N ILE A 289 -20.83 -3.11 16.39
CA ILE A 289 -20.33 -4.42 16.84
C ILE A 289 -21.36 -5.13 17.74
N LEU A 290 -21.98 -4.38 18.65
CA LEU A 290 -23.01 -4.90 19.55
C LEU A 290 -24.25 -5.36 18.78
N ASP A 291 -24.72 -4.55 17.82
CA ASP A 291 -25.84 -4.87 16.94
C ASP A 291 -25.59 -6.18 16.18
N ASP A 292 -24.39 -6.36 15.62
CA ASP A 292 -24.04 -7.59 14.91
C ASP A 292 -24.08 -8.81 15.82
N THR A 293 -23.50 -8.66 17.03
CA THR A 293 -23.47 -9.74 18.03
C THR A 293 -24.88 -10.14 18.46
N LEU A 294 -25.76 -9.15 18.68
CA LEU A 294 -27.16 -9.37 19.02
C LEU A 294 -27.95 -9.94 17.84
N GLY A 295 -27.66 -9.51 16.61
CA GLY A 295 -28.29 -10.01 15.39
C GLY A 295 -27.98 -11.50 15.17
N MET A 296 -26.73 -11.92 15.40
CA MET A 296 -26.33 -13.32 15.33
C MET A 296 -27.09 -14.18 16.36
N LEU A 297 -27.16 -13.74 17.62
CA LEU A 297 -27.87 -14.48 18.68
C LEU A 297 -29.39 -14.60 18.40
N LYS A 298 -29.99 -13.63 17.71
CA LYS A 298 -31.42 -13.66 17.37
C LYS A 298 -31.77 -14.54 16.20
N GLN A 299 -30.87 -14.68 15.22
CA GLN A 299 -31.04 -15.68 14.16
C GLN A 299 -31.15 -17.10 14.75
N ASP A 300 -30.50 -17.34 15.89
CA ASP A 300 -30.60 -18.60 16.62
C ASP A 300 -31.89 -18.73 17.46
N MET A 301 -32.57 -17.61 17.77
CA MET A 301 -33.75 -17.56 18.67
C MET A 301 -35.09 -17.33 17.96
N ASP A 302 -35.11 -17.09 16.64
CA ASP A 302 -36.32 -16.90 15.81
C ASP A 302 -37.26 -15.77 16.33
N GLU A 303 -36.68 -14.72 16.95
CA GLU A 303 -37.41 -13.58 17.50
C GLU A 303 -37.44 -12.38 16.54
N ASN A 304 -38.65 -11.96 16.13
CA ASN A 304 -38.90 -10.72 15.40
C ASN A 304 -38.91 -9.52 16.35
N VAL A 305 -37.74 -8.96 16.67
CA VAL A 305 -37.64 -7.71 17.43
C VAL A 305 -37.10 -6.62 16.50
N GLU A 306 -37.90 -5.57 16.28
CA GLU A 306 -37.47 -4.36 15.56
C GLU A 306 -36.49 -3.57 16.43
N TYR A 307 -35.31 -3.25 15.88
CA TYR A 307 -34.35 -2.33 16.48
C TYR A 307 -34.12 -1.13 15.57
N GLU A 308 -33.84 0.02 16.16
CA GLU A 308 -33.29 1.15 15.43
C GLU A 308 -31.85 0.80 15.01
N GLU A 309 -31.63 0.63 13.70
CA GLU A 309 -30.30 0.41 13.15
C GLU A 309 -29.37 1.57 13.53
N VAL A 310 -28.13 1.25 13.92
CA VAL A 310 -27.09 2.26 14.17
C VAL A 310 -26.85 3.11 12.92
N LYS A 311 -27.01 4.43 13.07
CA LYS A 311 -26.76 5.41 12.01
C LYS A 311 -25.49 6.20 12.30
N PHE A 312 -24.70 6.42 11.26
CA PHE A 312 -23.56 7.33 11.30
C PHE A 312 -24.08 8.77 11.23
N THR A 313 -23.66 9.60 12.17
CA THR A 313 -24.02 11.03 12.29
C THR A 313 -23.10 11.90 11.44
N GLU A 314 -23.46 13.19 11.26
CA GLU A 314 -22.58 14.18 10.64
C GLU A 314 -21.22 14.31 11.34
N GLU A 315 -21.18 14.14 12.66
CA GLU A 315 -19.92 14.17 13.40
C GLU A 315 -19.05 12.93 13.11
N ASN A 316 -19.67 11.78 12.83
CA ASN A 316 -18.94 10.60 12.37
C ASN A 316 -18.38 10.81 10.97
N LEU A 317 -19.13 11.45 10.07
CA LEU A 317 -18.65 11.79 8.73
C LEU A 317 -17.49 12.79 8.79
N ALA A 318 -17.58 13.83 9.63
CA ALA A 318 -16.47 14.75 9.86
C ALA A 318 -15.22 14.04 10.42
N ALA A 319 -15.40 13.06 11.31
CA ALA A 319 -14.28 12.24 11.79
C ALA A 319 -13.62 11.42 10.67
N LEU A 320 -14.40 10.93 9.70
CA LEU A 320 -13.88 10.24 8.52
C LEU A 320 -13.19 11.19 7.55
N ASP A 321 -13.56 12.47 7.50
CA ASP A 321 -12.92 13.48 6.65
C ASP A 321 -11.50 13.81 7.19
N ASP A 322 -11.35 13.93 8.51
CA ASP A 322 -10.10 14.41 9.11
C ASP A 322 -9.17 13.31 9.66
N SER A 323 -9.69 12.13 10.04
CA SER A 323 -8.93 11.13 10.78
C SER A 323 -8.69 9.83 10.03
N GLU A 324 -7.43 9.52 9.75
CA GLU A 324 -7.04 8.23 9.18
C GLU A 324 -7.34 7.05 10.13
N VAL A 325 -7.35 7.28 11.45
CA VAL A 325 -7.74 6.26 12.44
C VAL A 325 -9.19 5.85 12.23
N ALA A 326 -10.09 6.82 12.09
CA ALA A 326 -11.51 6.57 11.85
C ALA A 326 -11.73 5.84 10.53
N ARG A 327 -11.09 6.33 9.45
CA ARG A 327 -11.17 5.70 8.12
C ARG A 327 -10.69 4.26 8.14
N LYS A 328 -9.47 4.00 8.63
CA LYS A 328 -8.91 2.64 8.68
C LYS A 328 -9.73 1.72 9.58
N LEU A 329 -10.23 2.18 10.72
CA LEU A 329 -11.08 1.38 11.59
C LEU A 329 -12.38 0.95 10.88
N LEU A 330 -13.04 1.86 10.17
CA LEU A 330 -14.24 1.54 9.39
C LEU A 330 -13.93 0.59 8.23
N CYS A 331 -12.87 0.86 7.47
CA CYS A 331 -12.45 0.02 6.36
C CYS A 331 -12.16 -1.41 6.82
N HIS A 332 -11.38 -1.59 7.89
CA HIS A 332 -11.09 -2.92 8.46
C HIS A 332 -12.34 -3.61 8.97
N TYR A 333 -13.28 -2.87 9.59
CA TYR A 333 -14.57 -3.42 10.00
C TYR A 333 -15.38 -3.93 8.79
N ILE A 334 -15.47 -3.14 7.71
CA ILE A 334 -16.19 -3.56 6.50
C ILE A 334 -15.55 -4.78 5.85
N LEU A 335 -14.22 -4.84 5.79
CA LEU A 335 -13.50 -6.00 5.25
C LEU A 335 -13.74 -7.26 6.11
N ASP A 336 -13.77 -7.13 7.44
CA ASP A 336 -14.14 -8.22 8.35
C ASP A 336 -15.56 -8.74 8.07
N LYS A 337 -16.54 -7.83 7.92
CA LYS A 337 -17.94 -8.19 7.61
C LYS A 337 -18.13 -8.79 6.22
N LEU A 338 -17.34 -8.35 5.25
CA LEU A 338 -17.29 -9.01 3.94
C LEU A 338 -16.75 -10.43 4.06
N SER A 339 -15.71 -10.64 4.88
CA SER A 339 -15.12 -11.96 5.13
C SER A 339 -16.11 -12.91 5.79
N SER A 340 -16.87 -12.42 6.79
CA SER A 340 -17.91 -13.18 7.50
C SER A 340 -19.23 -13.33 6.75
N LEU A 341 -19.33 -12.77 5.53
CA LEU A 341 -20.52 -12.76 4.69
C LEU A 341 -21.75 -12.09 5.34
N ASP A 342 -21.51 -11.06 6.16
CA ASP A 342 -22.56 -10.31 6.86
C ASP A 342 -23.09 -9.16 5.99
N ILE A 343 -24.07 -9.48 5.16
CA ILE A 343 -24.68 -8.50 4.26
C ILE A 343 -25.45 -7.40 5.01
N HIS A 344 -25.92 -7.66 6.23
CA HIS A 344 -26.68 -6.67 7.01
C HIS A 344 -25.76 -5.57 7.52
N ALA A 345 -24.61 -5.95 8.09
CA ALA A 345 -23.59 -4.97 8.47
C ALA A 345 -23.11 -4.17 7.25
N LEU A 346 -22.89 -4.82 6.09
CA LEU A 346 -22.50 -4.14 4.86
C LEU A 346 -23.56 -3.12 4.37
N THR A 347 -24.85 -3.45 4.42
CA THR A 347 -25.94 -2.50 4.08
C THR A 347 -25.85 -1.24 4.94
N ARG A 348 -25.55 -1.39 6.23
CA ARG A 348 -25.46 -0.28 7.18
C ARG A 348 -24.22 0.59 6.95
N THR A 349 -23.07 0.01 6.65
CA THR A 349 -21.78 0.73 6.68
C THR A 349 -21.24 1.17 5.32
N LEU A 350 -21.55 0.48 4.22
CA LEU A 350 -21.08 0.90 2.89
C LEU A 350 -21.56 2.30 2.47
N PRO A 351 -22.81 2.72 2.76
CA PRO A 351 -23.26 4.08 2.46
C PRO A 351 -22.43 5.16 3.17
N THR A 352 -21.82 4.86 4.32
CA THR A 352 -20.97 5.80 5.05
C THR A 352 -19.67 6.11 4.29
N ILE A 353 -19.05 5.10 3.66
CA ILE A 353 -17.88 5.31 2.78
C ILE A 353 -18.28 6.17 1.58
N LEU A 354 -19.43 5.88 0.98
CA LEU A 354 -19.95 6.66 -0.15
C LEU A 354 -20.20 8.12 0.23
N ALA A 355 -20.82 8.36 1.39
CA ALA A 355 -21.07 9.71 1.89
C ALA A 355 -19.76 10.49 2.13
N SER A 356 -18.75 9.86 2.74
CA SER A 356 -17.43 10.50 2.90
C SER A 356 -16.76 10.78 1.55
N LEU A 357 -16.86 9.85 0.59
CA LEU A 357 -16.33 10.09 -0.77
C LEU A 357 -17.00 11.29 -1.45
N GLN A 358 -18.32 11.44 -1.32
CA GLN A 358 -19.08 12.54 -1.90
C GLN A 358 -18.70 13.89 -1.29
N ARG A 359 -18.52 13.94 0.03
CA ARG A 359 -18.17 15.18 0.76
C ARG A 359 -16.81 15.75 0.36
N ASN A 360 -15.88 14.88 -0.01
CA ASN A 360 -14.50 15.25 -0.36
C ASN A 360 -14.25 15.30 -1.89
N SER A 361 -15.31 15.19 -2.70
CA SER A 361 -15.27 15.32 -4.16
C SER A 361 -15.48 16.77 -4.62
N PRO A 362 -14.89 17.22 -5.75
CA PRO A 362 -13.98 16.49 -6.62
C PRO A 362 -12.54 16.45 -6.07
N TYR A 363 -11.88 15.32 -6.26
CA TYR A 363 -10.49 15.14 -5.86
C TYR A 363 -9.53 15.82 -6.84
N ASP A 364 -8.49 16.45 -6.31
CA ASP A 364 -7.39 16.98 -7.12
C ASP A 364 -6.37 15.87 -7.46
N TYR A 365 -6.67 15.11 -8.52
CA TYR A 365 -5.78 14.08 -9.05
C TYR A 365 -4.51 14.64 -9.72
N LEU A 366 -4.43 15.95 -9.92
CA LEU A 366 -3.26 16.62 -10.50
C LEU A 366 -2.28 17.08 -9.41
N SER A 367 -2.70 17.04 -8.14
CA SER A 367 -1.83 17.37 -7.02
C SER A 367 -0.61 16.44 -6.98
N PRO A 368 0.61 16.99 -6.83
CA PRO A 368 1.82 16.19 -6.67
C PRO A 368 1.86 15.45 -5.32
N THR A 369 0.92 15.74 -4.42
CA THR A 369 0.81 15.10 -3.11
C THR A 369 -0.56 14.47 -2.98
N VAL A 370 -0.59 13.15 -2.90
CA VAL A 370 -1.85 12.42 -2.75
C VAL A 370 -2.40 12.62 -1.33
N ASP A 371 -3.68 12.92 -1.23
CA ASP A 371 -4.36 13.02 0.06
C ASP A 371 -4.46 11.65 0.75
N THR A 372 -4.19 11.63 2.05
CA THR A 372 -4.29 10.45 2.92
C THR A 372 -5.68 9.80 2.89
N LEU A 373 -6.75 10.60 2.75
CA LEU A 373 -8.11 10.09 2.61
C LEU A 373 -8.23 9.24 1.33
N HIS A 374 -7.78 9.79 0.21
CA HIS A 374 -7.85 9.11 -1.08
C HIS A 374 -6.99 7.84 -1.10
N VAL A 375 -5.76 7.88 -0.55
CA VAL A 375 -4.90 6.69 -0.42
C VAL A 375 -5.56 5.59 0.41
N CYS A 376 -6.19 5.96 1.53
CA CYS A 376 -6.89 5.00 2.40
C CYS A 376 -8.06 4.33 1.66
N TYR A 377 -8.88 5.10 0.95
CA TYR A 377 -10.01 4.54 0.22
C TYR A 377 -9.60 3.75 -1.01
N GLN A 378 -8.57 4.18 -1.77
CA GLN A 378 -8.00 3.36 -2.84
C GLN A 378 -7.56 1.98 -2.32
N SER A 379 -6.88 1.95 -1.16
CA SER A 379 -6.43 0.70 -0.53
C SER A 379 -7.62 -0.16 -0.08
N PHE A 380 -8.67 0.48 0.44
CA PHE A 380 -9.92 -0.20 0.81
C PHE A 380 -10.59 -0.85 -0.40
N PHE A 381 -10.80 -0.12 -1.50
CA PHE A 381 -11.43 -0.68 -2.71
C PHE A 381 -10.58 -1.81 -3.29
N HIS A 382 -9.26 -1.66 -3.31
CA HIS A 382 -8.34 -2.70 -3.76
C HIS A 382 -8.56 -4.01 -3.00
N SER A 383 -8.57 -3.92 -1.67
CA SER A 383 -8.74 -5.07 -0.79
C SER A 383 -10.17 -5.64 -0.84
N PHE A 384 -11.18 -4.77 -0.87
CA PHE A 384 -12.59 -5.14 -0.92
C PHE A 384 -12.93 -5.91 -2.20
N LEU A 385 -12.48 -5.40 -3.36
CA LEU A 385 -12.65 -6.05 -4.65
C LEU A 385 -11.82 -7.34 -4.74
N GLY A 386 -10.58 -7.33 -4.25
CA GLY A 386 -9.75 -8.53 -4.16
C GLY A 386 -10.39 -9.64 -3.30
N MET A 387 -11.03 -9.27 -2.19
CA MET A 387 -11.81 -10.19 -1.35
C MET A 387 -13.07 -10.70 -2.06
N LEU A 388 -13.77 -9.84 -2.81
CA LEU A 388 -14.94 -10.25 -3.60
C LEU A 388 -14.59 -11.25 -4.70
N LEU A 389 -13.38 -11.20 -5.25
CA LEU A 389 -12.91 -12.16 -6.26
C LEU A 389 -12.61 -13.56 -5.70
N ARG A 390 -12.50 -13.71 -4.37
CA ARG A 390 -12.33 -15.02 -3.74
C ARG A 390 -13.56 -15.89 -4.03
N GLN A 391 -13.33 -17.18 -4.34
CA GLN A 391 -14.34 -18.07 -4.92
C GLN A 391 -15.68 -18.09 -4.15
N THR A 392 -15.62 -18.10 -2.81
CA THR A 392 -16.80 -18.12 -1.95
C THR A 392 -17.60 -16.82 -1.99
N GLN A 393 -16.92 -15.67 -1.93
CA GLN A 393 -17.52 -14.34 -1.96
C GLN A 393 -18.09 -14.05 -3.35
N LEU A 394 -17.32 -14.37 -4.41
CA LEU A 394 -17.75 -14.17 -5.80
C LEU A 394 -19.02 -14.95 -6.10
N SER A 395 -19.09 -16.22 -5.68
CA SER A 395 -20.28 -17.04 -5.88
C SER A 395 -21.51 -16.45 -5.20
N ARG A 396 -21.35 -15.95 -3.96
CA ARG A 396 -22.47 -15.38 -3.19
C ARG A 396 -22.93 -14.03 -3.76
N PHE A 397 -21.98 -13.17 -4.11
CA PHE A 397 -22.22 -11.89 -4.79
C PHE A 397 -23.01 -12.10 -6.08
N LEU A 398 -22.57 -13.02 -6.94
CA LEU A 398 -23.23 -13.26 -8.22
C LEU A 398 -24.59 -13.96 -8.06
N GLN A 399 -24.79 -14.88 -7.11
CA GLN A 399 -26.05 -15.64 -7.04
C GLN A 399 -27.19 -14.89 -6.35
N LEU A 400 -26.88 -13.99 -5.41
CA LEU A 400 -27.88 -13.36 -4.55
C LEU A 400 -28.18 -11.93 -5.00
N ARG A 401 -29.41 -11.67 -5.45
CA ARG A 401 -29.85 -10.32 -5.85
C ARG A 401 -29.63 -9.25 -4.76
N LYS A 402 -29.84 -9.60 -3.48
CA LYS A 402 -29.57 -8.71 -2.35
C LYS A 402 -28.11 -8.24 -2.34
N TRP A 403 -27.17 -9.16 -2.57
CA TRP A 403 -25.74 -8.85 -2.62
C TRP A 403 -25.38 -7.96 -3.80
N GLN A 404 -25.87 -8.30 -5.00
CA GLN A 404 -25.67 -7.47 -6.19
C GLN A 404 -26.19 -6.05 -5.97
N ASN A 405 -27.38 -5.91 -5.38
CA ASN A 405 -27.97 -4.61 -5.14
C ASN A 405 -27.13 -3.76 -4.18
N ILE A 406 -26.78 -4.30 -3.01
CA ILE A 406 -26.05 -3.55 -1.99
C ILE A 406 -24.62 -3.24 -2.43
N ILE A 407 -23.91 -4.23 -2.99
CA ILE A 407 -22.48 -4.08 -3.33
C ILE A 407 -22.32 -3.35 -4.66
N MET A 408 -23.03 -3.77 -5.71
CA MET A 408 -22.82 -3.20 -7.03
C MET A 408 -23.65 -1.92 -7.23
N ASN A 409 -24.97 -2.01 -7.05
CA ASN A 409 -25.86 -0.92 -7.43
C ASN A 409 -25.84 0.25 -6.43
N GLU A 410 -25.82 -0.03 -5.14
CA GLU A 410 -25.89 0.99 -4.08
C GLU A 410 -24.51 1.49 -3.63
N PHE A 411 -23.43 0.78 -3.97
CA PHE A 411 -22.08 1.12 -3.50
C PHE A 411 -21.06 1.31 -4.63
N LEU A 412 -20.65 0.25 -5.34
CA LEU A 412 -19.55 0.33 -6.32
C LEU A 412 -19.87 1.25 -7.50
N LEU A 413 -21.07 1.16 -8.08
CA LEU A 413 -21.49 2.03 -9.19
C LEU A 413 -21.51 3.51 -8.80
N PRO A 414 -22.17 3.92 -7.69
CA PRO A 414 -22.08 5.30 -7.20
C PRO A 414 -20.66 5.75 -6.85
N ALA A 415 -19.86 4.91 -6.21
CA ALA A 415 -18.48 5.26 -5.85
C ALA A 415 -17.60 5.47 -7.10
N ALA A 416 -17.73 4.60 -8.10
CA ALA A 416 -17.06 4.72 -9.40
C ALA A 416 -17.51 5.96 -10.20
N ALA A 417 -18.70 6.51 -9.93
CA ALA A 417 -19.14 7.76 -10.55
C ALA A 417 -18.50 9.00 -9.90
N ILE A 418 -17.98 8.87 -8.68
CA ILE A 418 -17.36 9.96 -7.91
C ILE A 418 -15.85 9.98 -8.11
N ASP A 419 -15.21 8.80 -8.14
CA ASP A 419 -13.77 8.63 -8.05
C ASP A 419 -13.21 7.82 -9.23
N SER A 420 -12.23 8.37 -9.94
CA SER A 420 -11.67 7.75 -11.14
C SER A 420 -10.82 6.51 -10.83
N SER A 421 -10.18 6.45 -9.66
CA SER A 421 -9.44 5.25 -9.26
C SER A 421 -10.39 4.12 -8.87
N VAL A 422 -11.51 4.44 -8.21
CA VAL A 422 -12.55 3.45 -7.92
C VAL A 422 -13.19 2.93 -9.21
N HIS A 423 -13.42 3.82 -10.18
CA HIS A 423 -13.92 3.45 -11.50
C HIS A 423 -13.02 2.41 -12.19
N GLU A 424 -11.72 2.71 -12.28
CA GLU A 424 -10.71 1.81 -12.85
C GLU A 424 -10.70 0.45 -12.15
N GLN A 425 -10.59 0.44 -10.82
CA GLN A 425 -10.56 -0.81 -10.04
C GLN A 425 -11.85 -1.61 -10.19
N THR A 426 -13.00 -0.96 -10.34
CA THR A 426 -14.29 -1.64 -10.55
C THR A 426 -14.36 -2.30 -11.92
N ILE A 427 -13.80 -1.67 -12.97
CA ILE A 427 -13.72 -2.28 -14.30
C ILE A 427 -12.78 -3.48 -14.29
N GLU A 428 -11.60 -3.34 -13.66
CA GLU A 428 -10.64 -4.44 -13.51
C GLU A 428 -11.26 -5.62 -12.74
N PHE A 429 -11.99 -5.32 -11.66
CA PHE A 429 -12.77 -6.32 -10.92
C PHE A 429 -13.77 -7.06 -11.82
N LEU A 430 -14.56 -6.34 -12.62
CA LEU A 430 -15.54 -6.97 -13.52
C LEU A 430 -14.87 -7.85 -14.57
N LEU A 431 -13.75 -7.41 -15.12
CA LEU A 431 -12.95 -8.19 -16.07
C LEU A 431 -12.43 -9.48 -15.44
N GLU A 432 -11.85 -9.39 -14.24
CA GLU A 432 -11.29 -10.56 -13.56
C GLU A 432 -12.37 -11.52 -13.06
N ALA A 433 -13.46 -10.99 -12.49
CA ALA A 433 -14.63 -11.77 -12.11
C ALA A 433 -15.18 -12.55 -13.31
N PHE A 434 -15.24 -11.91 -14.48
CA PHE A 434 -15.68 -12.55 -15.71
C PHE A 434 -14.74 -13.69 -16.15
N ARG A 435 -13.43 -13.48 -16.12
CA ARG A 435 -12.43 -14.52 -16.44
C ARG A 435 -12.51 -15.72 -15.50
N LEU A 436 -12.68 -15.48 -14.19
CA LEU A 436 -12.83 -16.54 -13.19
C LEU A 436 -14.09 -17.38 -13.46
N VAL A 437 -15.21 -16.75 -13.79
CA VAL A 437 -16.44 -17.48 -14.12
C VAL A 437 -16.29 -18.26 -15.41
N ALA A 438 -15.75 -17.65 -16.47
CA ALA A 438 -15.54 -18.30 -17.77
C ALA A 438 -14.59 -19.51 -17.68
N SER A 439 -13.50 -19.40 -16.93
CA SER A 439 -12.52 -20.47 -16.75
C SER A 439 -13.00 -21.62 -15.86
N SER A 440 -13.89 -21.34 -14.90
CA SER A 440 -14.39 -22.35 -13.95
C SER A 440 -15.34 -23.40 -14.54
N GLY A 441 -15.74 -23.26 -15.82
CA GLY A 441 -16.74 -24.13 -16.45
C GLY A 441 -18.16 -24.01 -15.87
N ARG A 442 -18.37 -23.14 -14.87
CA ARG A 442 -19.68 -22.84 -14.27
C ARG A 442 -20.50 -21.86 -15.11
N ALA A 443 -20.39 -21.98 -16.43
CA ALA A 443 -21.11 -21.19 -17.42
C ALA A 443 -22.65 -21.38 -17.41
N GLY A 444 -23.18 -22.22 -16.50
CA GLY A 444 -24.61 -22.34 -16.21
C GLY A 444 -25.12 -21.21 -15.31
N SER A 445 -25.60 -21.56 -14.10
CA SER A 445 -26.34 -20.66 -13.21
C SER A 445 -25.60 -19.37 -12.78
N LEU A 446 -24.28 -19.40 -12.66
CA LEU A 446 -23.45 -18.21 -12.37
C LEU A 446 -23.24 -17.35 -13.62
N GLY A 447 -23.16 -17.98 -14.79
CA GLY A 447 -22.97 -17.30 -16.07
C GLY A 447 -24.20 -16.52 -16.51
N ASP A 448 -25.42 -16.99 -16.20
CA ASP A 448 -26.65 -16.26 -16.55
C ASP A 448 -26.76 -14.91 -15.83
N VAL A 449 -26.06 -14.73 -14.71
CA VAL A 449 -25.96 -13.43 -14.00
C VAL A 449 -25.13 -12.43 -14.82
N PHE A 450 -24.13 -12.88 -15.56
CA PHE A 450 -23.34 -12.05 -16.46
C PHE A 450 -24.12 -11.58 -17.71
N LEU A 451 -25.36 -12.04 -17.93
CA LEU A 451 -26.25 -11.37 -18.88
C LEU A 451 -26.53 -9.91 -18.47
N GLY A 452 -26.43 -9.59 -17.17
CA GLY A 452 -26.51 -8.22 -16.65
C GLY A 452 -25.22 -7.41 -16.74
N LEU A 453 -24.09 -8.03 -17.11
CA LEU A 453 -22.76 -7.39 -17.13
C LEU A 453 -22.74 -6.19 -18.08
N GLY A 454 -23.37 -6.29 -19.25
CA GLY A 454 -23.47 -5.19 -20.20
C GLY A 454 -24.07 -3.93 -19.57
N ARG A 455 -25.14 -4.08 -18.77
CA ARG A 455 -25.78 -2.96 -18.08
C ARG A 455 -24.87 -2.32 -17.05
N TRP A 456 -24.12 -3.10 -16.28
CA TRP A 456 -23.17 -2.55 -15.31
C TRP A 456 -22.03 -1.81 -15.99
N ILE A 457 -21.46 -2.36 -17.06
CA ILE A 457 -20.38 -1.74 -17.84
C ILE A 457 -20.88 -0.44 -18.49
N GLU A 458 -22.07 -0.46 -19.08
CA GLU A 458 -22.69 0.74 -19.66
C GLU A 458 -22.95 1.79 -18.58
N THR A 459 -23.47 1.38 -17.42
CA THR A 459 -23.71 2.30 -16.29
C THR A 459 -22.41 2.92 -15.78
N LEU A 460 -21.34 2.14 -15.64
CA LEU A 460 -20.01 2.65 -15.29
C LEU A 460 -19.55 3.68 -16.31
N PHE A 461 -19.66 3.35 -17.60
CA PHE A 461 -19.19 4.24 -18.67
C PHE A 461 -19.96 5.55 -18.70
N VAL A 462 -21.29 5.50 -18.66
CA VAL A 462 -22.17 6.67 -18.72
C VAL A 462 -21.94 7.60 -17.53
N ASN A 463 -21.70 7.05 -16.35
CA ASN A 463 -21.53 7.82 -15.11
C ASN A 463 -20.06 8.12 -14.75
N ARG A 464 -19.09 7.81 -15.62
CA ARG A 464 -17.67 7.98 -15.29
C ARG A 464 -17.32 9.45 -14.99
N PRO A 465 -16.41 9.73 -14.04
CA PRO A 465 -16.07 11.09 -13.63
C PRO A 465 -15.12 11.76 -14.63
N VAL A 466 -15.65 12.14 -15.80
CA VAL A 466 -14.87 12.66 -16.95
C VAL A 466 -13.92 13.80 -16.57
N ALA A 467 -14.34 14.70 -15.67
CA ALA A 467 -13.54 15.84 -15.23
C ALA A 467 -12.25 15.45 -14.47
N SER A 468 -12.16 14.22 -13.97
CA SER A 468 -11.04 13.74 -13.16
C SER A 468 -10.09 12.78 -13.90
N ILE A 469 -10.36 12.52 -15.18
CA ILE A 469 -9.63 11.54 -15.99
C ILE A 469 -8.71 12.29 -16.96
N SER A 470 -7.40 12.08 -16.84
CA SER A 470 -6.42 12.62 -17.80
C SER A 470 -6.51 11.93 -19.16
N GLU A 471 -5.95 12.54 -20.22
CA GLU A 471 -5.95 11.91 -21.55
C GLU A 471 -5.25 10.55 -21.58
N GLU A 472 -4.12 10.41 -20.87
CA GLU A 472 -3.38 9.16 -20.72
C GLU A 472 -4.25 8.08 -20.06
N LYS A 473 -4.85 8.40 -18.91
CA LYS A 473 -5.78 7.50 -18.21
C LYS A 473 -7.01 7.15 -19.05
N ASN A 474 -7.50 8.10 -19.85
CA ASN A 474 -8.62 7.86 -20.77
C ASN A 474 -8.23 6.84 -21.86
N SER A 475 -6.97 6.83 -22.31
CA SER A 475 -6.48 5.81 -23.24
C SER A 475 -6.41 4.44 -22.57
N GLU A 476 -5.89 4.36 -21.35
CA GLU A 476 -5.81 3.11 -20.58
C GLU A 476 -7.20 2.52 -20.28
N LEU A 477 -8.14 3.36 -19.85
CA LEU A 477 -9.54 2.98 -19.64
C LEU A 477 -10.16 2.44 -20.92
N ARG A 478 -9.91 3.08 -22.07
CA ARG A 478 -10.39 2.58 -23.36
C ARG A 478 -9.87 1.19 -23.68
N GLU A 479 -8.61 0.91 -23.38
CA GLU A 479 -8.06 -0.43 -23.55
C GLU A 479 -8.71 -1.44 -22.59
N MET A 480 -8.99 -1.07 -21.34
CA MET A 480 -9.70 -1.94 -20.39
C MET A 480 -11.12 -2.27 -20.85
N TYR A 481 -11.89 -1.26 -21.28
CA TYR A 481 -13.22 -1.45 -21.87
C TYR A 481 -13.17 -2.30 -23.14
N ALA A 482 -12.16 -2.11 -24.00
CA ALA A 482 -12.00 -2.92 -25.20
C ALA A 482 -11.70 -4.39 -24.84
N LYS A 483 -10.86 -4.64 -23.83
CA LYS A 483 -10.51 -5.99 -23.35
C LYS A 483 -11.75 -6.73 -22.85
N ILE A 484 -12.58 -6.11 -21.99
CA ILE A 484 -13.75 -6.79 -21.43
C ILE A 484 -14.79 -7.13 -22.51
N VAL A 485 -15.01 -6.24 -23.50
CA VAL A 485 -15.93 -6.52 -24.61
C VAL A 485 -15.41 -7.63 -25.52
N ALA A 486 -14.11 -7.61 -25.83
CA ALA A 486 -13.50 -8.63 -26.68
C ALA A 486 -13.49 -10.02 -26.02
N GLU A 487 -13.10 -10.11 -24.74
CA GLU A 487 -13.09 -11.36 -24.00
C GLU A 487 -14.49 -11.94 -23.81
N ALA A 488 -15.50 -11.08 -23.58
CA ALA A 488 -16.89 -11.51 -23.49
C ALA A 488 -17.42 -12.13 -24.79
N ALA A 489 -16.92 -11.69 -25.94
CA ALA A 489 -17.28 -12.25 -27.24
C ALA A 489 -16.56 -13.59 -27.55
N MET A 490 -15.34 -13.77 -27.05
CA MET A 490 -14.52 -14.96 -27.35
C MET A 490 -14.78 -16.13 -26.40
N LEU A 491 -15.03 -15.86 -25.12
CA LEU A 491 -15.13 -16.90 -24.10
C LEU A 491 -16.49 -17.63 -24.15
N SER A 492 -16.48 -18.91 -23.75
CA SER A 492 -17.66 -19.79 -23.72
C SER A 492 -18.43 -19.87 -25.06
N GLY A 493 -17.71 -19.84 -26.19
CA GLY A 493 -18.31 -19.93 -27.53
C GLY A 493 -19.20 -18.74 -27.89
N GLY A 494 -18.96 -17.56 -27.32
CA GLY A 494 -19.73 -16.34 -27.61
C GLY A 494 -21.06 -16.23 -26.86
N ARG A 495 -21.33 -17.13 -25.91
CA ARG A 495 -22.56 -17.12 -25.08
C ARG A 495 -22.77 -15.80 -24.32
N TYR A 496 -21.68 -15.13 -23.94
CA TYR A 496 -21.71 -13.88 -23.17
C TYR A 496 -21.43 -12.65 -24.03
N LYS A 497 -21.52 -12.78 -25.36
CA LYS A 497 -21.35 -11.65 -26.26
C LYS A 497 -22.34 -10.55 -25.87
N MET A 498 -21.80 -9.40 -25.46
CA MET A 498 -22.60 -8.22 -25.13
C MET A 498 -23.31 -7.74 -26.38
N LYS A 499 -24.61 -7.48 -26.27
CA LYS A 499 -25.39 -7.00 -27.40
C LYS A 499 -25.16 -5.50 -27.59
N PRO A 500 -25.15 -5.01 -28.84
CA PRO A 500 -24.99 -3.58 -29.09
C PRO A 500 -26.04 -2.69 -28.41
N GLU A 501 -27.26 -3.22 -28.24
CA GLU A 501 -28.34 -2.55 -27.51
C GLU A 501 -28.08 -2.38 -26.00
N ASP A 502 -27.23 -3.23 -25.40
CA ASP A 502 -26.94 -3.20 -23.96
C ASP A 502 -25.76 -2.27 -23.61
N ILE A 503 -24.87 -1.98 -24.57
CA ILE A 503 -23.63 -1.22 -24.37
C ILE A 503 -23.34 -0.18 -25.50
N PRO A 504 -24.33 0.61 -25.95
CA PRO A 504 -24.16 1.46 -27.13
C PRO A 504 -23.04 2.49 -26.97
N ASN A 505 -22.88 3.08 -25.78
CA ASN A 505 -21.87 4.11 -25.56
C ASN A 505 -20.46 3.52 -25.43
N VAL A 506 -20.33 2.36 -24.77
CA VAL A 506 -19.05 1.66 -24.66
C VAL A 506 -18.56 1.21 -26.03
N LEU A 507 -19.43 0.67 -26.89
CA LEU A 507 -19.04 0.25 -28.24
C LEU A 507 -18.48 1.41 -29.07
N ALA A 508 -19.15 2.56 -29.05
CA ALA A 508 -18.67 3.75 -29.74
C ALA A 508 -17.29 4.21 -29.22
N TYR A 509 -17.06 4.06 -27.91
CA TYR A 509 -15.80 4.45 -27.27
C TYR A 509 -14.62 3.52 -27.63
N VAL A 510 -14.85 2.22 -27.72
CA VAL A 510 -13.79 1.23 -28.01
C VAL A 510 -13.55 1.01 -29.51
N GLN A 511 -14.44 1.48 -30.38
CA GLN A 511 -14.35 1.29 -31.85
C GLN A 511 -12.98 1.67 -32.42
N SER A 512 -12.43 2.82 -32.00
CA SER A 512 -11.10 3.29 -32.43
C SER A 512 -9.94 2.35 -32.09
N VAL A 513 -10.08 1.49 -31.08
CA VAL A 513 -9.06 0.49 -30.69
C VAL A 513 -9.10 -0.71 -31.64
N TRP A 514 -10.30 -1.16 -32.02
CA TRP A 514 -10.49 -2.27 -32.95
C TRP A 514 -10.02 -1.92 -34.37
N GLU A 515 -10.33 -0.72 -34.85
CA GLU A 515 -9.86 -0.23 -36.16
C GLU A 515 -8.31 -0.19 -36.25
N ARG A 516 -7.62 0.14 -35.15
CA ARG A 516 -6.15 0.08 -35.07
C ARG A 516 -5.60 -1.35 -35.07
N GLN A 517 -6.33 -2.32 -34.53
CA GLN A 517 -5.90 -3.71 -34.48
C GLN A 517 -6.02 -4.39 -35.85
N GLU A 518 -7.10 -4.12 -36.59
CA GLU A 518 -7.28 -4.59 -37.98
C GLU A 518 -6.23 -3.97 -38.92
N SER A 519 -5.98 -2.66 -38.79
CA SER A 519 -4.92 -1.96 -39.56
C SER A 519 -3.51 -2.54 -39.33
N LYS A 520 -3.19 -3.04 -38.13
CA LYS A 520 -1.88 -3.65 -37.84
C LYS A 520 -1.76 -5.07 -38.42
N MET A 521 -2.86 -5.81 -38.51
CA MET A 521 -2.87 -7.15 -39.13
C MET A 521 -2.65 -7.07 -40.65
N ASP A 522 -3.21 -6.06 -41.32
CA ASP A 522 -3.03 -5.85 -42.76
C ASP A 522 -1.62 -5.36 -43.15
N THR A 523 -0.83 -4.83 -42.22
CA THR A 523 0.57 -4.43 -42.46
C THR A 523 1.60 -5.54 -42.19
N SER A 524 1.14 -6.71 -41.72
CA SER A 524 1.97 -7.88 -41.43
C SER A 524 1.79 -9.02 -42.44
N ALA A 525 1.11 -8.77 -43.56
CA ALA A 525 0.93 -9.69 -44.68
C ALA A 525 1.97 -9.46 -45.80
#